data_AF-A0A8J9ZGQ0-F1
#
_entry.id   AF-A0A8J9ZGQ0-F1
#
_cell.length_a   1.000
_cell.length_b   1.000
_cell.length_c   1.000
_cell.angle_alpha   90.00
_cell.angle_beta   90.00
_cell.angle_gamma   90.00
#
_symmetry.space_group_name_H-M   'P 1'
#
loop_
_entity.id
_entity.type
_entity.pdbx_description
1 polymer ?
#
loop_
_entity_poly.entity_id
_entity_poly.type
_entity_poly.pdbx_seq_one_letter_code
_entity_poly.pdbx_strand_id
1 'polypeptide(L)'
;MATVNKDSSILPLLMGMSDLDYKRTLEREVEDMKPDDRGRQRLKKIPSDPEDCVSMLVNNFHIAPTTWRALEKETQSQILMRLGERGMIRLVSTAIMQKKILLEMMPSSYAGDSITKSRLYLHDTVRTITTMSTYLPAAKKLGQFFKHLLPSFEDILGDASKQLWETREVDVEQIDYALRGLHNIIVSARRKEVLQPFCKSKCYEYVLDILHTIHPTVLYYALRIVYYTVEMGTDKERERFKEEAGIKLLEENMKLLRIDTDKRGVKNLLLLAGWLKDEVADPGSTPEYFRICPKIKRLINDGPQVEEGIMLHTGVVPVICSRLECRKTEAVGEVAGKPLKACARCLLARYCSVECQKLHWKNGHKEECFTKEDLLKNV
;
A
#
# COMPACT_ATOMS: atom_id res chain seq x y z
N MET A 1 38.80 -19.77 -21.07
CA MET A 1 37.87 -20.76 -21.63
C MET A 1 37.36 -21.61 -20.48
N ALA A 2 36.22 -21.24 -19.89
CA ALA A 2 35.52 -22.04 -18.89
C ALA A 2 34.29 -22.64 -19.55
N THR A 3 34.15 -23.96 -19.49
CA THR A 3 33.04 -24.72 -20.05
C THR A 3 31.77 -24.43 -19.26
N VAL A 4 30.87 -23.67 -19.87
CA VAL A 4 29.51 -23.43 -19.37
C VAL A 4 28.70 -24.72 -19.56
N ASN A 5 28.18 -25.24 -18.46
CA ASN A 5 27.32 -26.40 -18.41
C ASN A 5 25.99 -26.11 -19.13
N LYS A 6 25.61 -26.95 -20.11
CA LYS A 6 24.51 -26.73 -21.06
C LYS A 6 23.21 -27.47 -20.70
N ASP A 7 23.02 -27.85 -19.44
CA ASP A 7 21.78 -28.48 -19.00
C ASP A 7 20.84 -27.46 -18.34
N SER A 8 20.02 -26.80 -19.16
CA SER A 8 18.77 -26.18 -18.71
C SER A 8 17.59 -26.70 -19.54
N SER A 9 17.22 -27.96 -19.29
CA SER A 9 16.15 -28.70 -19.98
C SER A 9 14.72 -28.42 -19.47
N ILE A 10 14.51 -27.34 -18.71
CA ILE A 10 13.22 -27.09 -18.04
C ILE A 10 12.24 -26.30 -18.94
N LEU A 11 12.72 -25.54 -19.94
CA LEU A 11 11.86 -24.67 -20.75
C LEU A 11 10.92 -25.40 -21.76
N PRO A 12 11.29 -26.53 -22.39
CA PRO A 12 10.39 -27.21 -23.33
C PRO A 12 9.15 -27.83 -22.67
N LEU A 13 9.13 -27.99 -21.34
CA LEU A 13 8.06 -28.70 -20.64
C LEU A 13 6.79 -27.87 -20.43
N LEU A 14 6.86 -26.53 -20.45
CA LEU A 14 5.66 -25.67 -20.28
C LEU A 14 5.05 -25.22 -21.61
N MET A 15 5.83 -25.18 -22.70
CA MET A 15 5.34 -24.71 -24.01
C MET A 15 4.66 -25.81 -24.85
N GLY A 16 4.52 -27.03 -24.31
CA GLY A 16 3.83 -28.15 -24.95
C GLY A 16 2.77 -28.83 -24.07
N MET A 17 2.39 -28.20 -22.96
CA MET A 17 1.34 -28.75 -22.11
C MET A 17 -0.03 -28.54 -22.73
N SER A 18 -0.86 -29.57 -22.67
CA SER A 18 -2.27 -29.42 -22.99
C SER A 18 -2.92 -28.47 -21.97
N ASP A 19 -3.98 -27.75 -22.39
CA ASP A 19 -4.78 -26.90 -21.48
C ASP A 19 -5.22 -27.65 -20.22
N LEU A 20 -5.43 -28.96 -20.33
CA LEU A 20 -5.82 -29.83 -19.21
C LEU A 20 -4.67 -30.05 -18.21
N ASP A 21 -3.45 -30.29 -18.69
CA ASP A 21 -2.28 -30.48 -17.84
C ASP A 21 -1.85 -29.16 -17.18
N TYR A 22 -2.03 -28.06 -17.91
CA TYR A 22 -1.82 -26.72 -17.41
C TYR A 22 -2.80 -26.39 -16.28
N LYS A 23 -4.10 -26.63 -16.48
CA LYS A 23 -5.14 -26.46 -15.46
C LYS A 23 -4.87 -27.31 -14.22
N ARG A 24 -4.44 -28.57 -14.38
CA ARG A 24 -4.06 -29.46 -13.27
C ARG A 24 -2.83 -28.96 -12.50
N THR A 25 -1.88 -28.32 -13.18
CA THR A 25 -0.69 -27.75 -12.53
C THR A 25 -1.04 -26.52 -11.72
N LEU A 26 -1.90 -25.64 -12.25
CA LEU A 26 -2.46 -24.50 -11.53
C LEU A 26 -3.29 -24.96 -10.32
N GLU A 27 -4.13 -25.97 -10.46
CA GLU A 27 -4.91 -26.53 -9.36
C GLU A 27 -4.01 -27.09 -8.25
N ARG A 28 -2.92 -27.80 -8.60
CA ARG A 28 -1.92 -28.26 -7.62
C ARG A 28 -1.17 -27.13 -6.94
N GLU A 29 -0.67 -26.13 -7.68
CA GLU A 29 0.04 -24.99 -7.06
C GLU A 29 -0.90 -24.19 -6.14
N VAL A 30 -2.19 -24.08 -6.48
CA VAL A 30 -3.22 -23.46 -5.61
C VAL A 30 -3.51 -24.31 -4.37
N GLU A 31 -3.42 -25.64 -4.45
CA GLU A 31 -3.54 -26.52 -3.29
C GLU A 31 -2.31 -26.49 -2.38
N ASP A 32 -1.11 -26.39 -2.96
CA ASP A 32 0.16 -26.27 -2.23
C ASP A 32 0.34 -24.89 -1.56
N MET A 33 -0.44 -23.88 -1.97
CA MET A 33 -0.57 -22.58 -1.32
C MET A 33 -1.54 -22.57 -0.12
N LYS A 34 -2.13 -23.71 0.28
CA LYS A 34 -2.87 -23.80 1.56
C LYS A 34 -1.88 -23.52 2.71
N PRO A 35 -2.21 -22.66 3.68
CA PRO A 35 -1.27 -22.30 4.74
C PRO A 35 -0.85 -23.55 5.51
N ASP A 36 0.47 -23.80 5.61
CA ASP A 36 0.98 -24.92 6.37
C ASP A 36 0.64 -24.74 7.87
N ASP A 37 0.63 -25.85 8.61
CA ASP A 37 0.35 -25.81 10.06
C ASP A 37 1.39 -24.98 10.84
N ARG A 38 2.55 -24.66 10.24
CA ARG A 38 3.55 -23.75 10.84
C ARG A 38 3.12 -22.28 10.75
N GLY A 39 2.35 -21.89 9.73
CA GLY A 39 1.65 -20.60 9.68
C GLY A 39 0.66 -20.44 10.85
N ARG A 40 -0.07 -21.51 11.20
CA ARG A 40 -0.95 -21.51 12.39
C ARG A 40 -0.20 -21.51 13.72
N GLN A 41 0.97 -22.15 13.78
CA GLN A 41 1.80 -22.15 15.00
C GLN A 41 2.53 -20.82 15.25
N ARG A 42 2.80 -20.02 14.20
CA ARG A 42 3.42 -18.69 14.33
C ARG A 42 2.50 -17.60 14.88
N LEU A 43 1.17 -17.77 14.78
CA LEU A 43 0.17 -16.92 15.45
C LEU A 43 0.27 -16.93 16.99
N LYS A 44 1.07 -17.82 17.58
CA LYS A 44 1.31 -17.90 19.03
C LYS A 44 2.40 -16.94 19.56
N LYS A 45 2.97 -16.07 18.70
CA LYS A 45 3.99 -15.06 19.11
C LYS A 45 3.43 -13.64 19.30
N ILE A 46 2.12 -13.48 19.20
CA ILE A 46 1.40 -12.27 19.62
C ILE A 46 1.47 -12.22 21.17
N PRO A 47 1.56 -11.05 21.82
CA PRO A 47 1.35 -10.95 23.26
C PRO A 47 0.12 -11.79 23.64
N SER A 48 0.29 -12.74 24.56
CA SER A 48 -0.77 -13.69 24.91
C SER A 48 -1.98 -13.02 25.57
N ASP A 49 -1.86 -11.73 25.88
CA ASP A 49 -2.91 -10.91 26.46
C ASP A 49 -3.53 -10.00 25.37
N PRO A 50 -4.77 -10.30 24.94
CA PRO A 50 -5.54 -9.43 24.07
C PRO A 50 -5.69 -8.00 24.63
N GLU A 51 -5.57 -7.78 25.94
CA GLU A 51 -5.74 -6.47 26.56
C GLU A 51 -4.63 -5.47 26.18
N ASP A 52 -3.41 -5.90 25.87
CA ASP A 52 -2.29 -5.00 25.55
C ASP A 52 -2.43 -4.34 24.17
N CYS A 53 -2.72 -5.11 23.13
CA CYS A 53 -3.04 -4.56 21.80
C CYS A 53 -4.33 -3.72 21.85
N VAL A 54 -5.29 -4.11 22.70
CA VAL A 54 -6.58 -3.42 22.87
C VAL A 54 -6.40 -2.07 23.58
N SER A 55 -5.56 -1.97 24.61
CA SER A 55 -5.32 -0.73 25.35
C SER A 55 -4.64 0.32 24.46
N MET A 56 -3.68 -0.08 23.62
CA MET A 56 -3.08 0.80 22.61
C MET A 56 -4.10 1.32 21.58
N LEU A 57 -4.99 0.46 21.09
CA LEU A 57 -5.98 0.84 20.08
C LEU A 57 -7.12 1.70 20.66
N VAL A 58 -7.57 1.41 21.89
CA VAL A 58 -8.59 2.22 22.58
C VAL A 58 -8.06 3.60 22.91
N ASN A 59 -6.79 3.73 23.32
CA ASN A 59 -6.18 5.01 23.62
C ASN A 59 -5.89 5.85 22.36
N ASN A 60 -5.45 5.22 21.27
CA ASN A 60 -5.17 5.93 20.01
C ASN A 60 -6.44 6.29 19.20
N PHE A 61 -7.50 5.50 19.28
CA PHE A 61 -8.71 5.68 18.47
C PHE A 61 -9.99 6.05 19.26
N HIS A 62 -9.91 6.14 20.60
CA HIS A 62 -10.98 6.51 21.53
C HIS A 62 -12.34 5.87 21.23
N ILE A 63 -12.38 4.53 21.24
CA ILE A 63 -13.63 3.78 21.18
C ILE A 63 -14.38 3.96 22.51
N ALA A 64 -15.67 4.34 22.47
CA ALA A 64 -16.48 4.47 23.68
C ALA A 64 -16.67 3.08 24.35
N PRO A 65 -16.57 2.97 25.69
CA PRO A 65 -16.66 1.68 26.41
C PRO A 65 -17.93 0.88 26.15
N THR A 66 -19.03 1.53 25.78
CA THR A 66 -20.30 0.87 25.41
C THR A 66 -20.24 0.16 24.05
N THR A 67 -19.35 0.61 23.16
CA THR A 67 -19.08 -0.05 21.87
C THR A 67 -18.36 -1.38 22.08
N TRP A 68 -17.64 -1.55 23.20
CA TRP A 68 -16.87 -2.75 23.52
C TRP A 68 -17.73 -3.99 23.78
N ARG A 69 -18.86 -3.85 24.49
CA ARG A 69 -19.80 -4.97 24.71
C ARG A 69 -20.39 -5.52 23.41
N ALA A 70 -20.40 -4.72 22.35
CA ALA A 70 -20.78 -5.18 21.01
C ALA A 70 -19.61 -5.87 20.27
N LEU A 71 -18.35 -5.53 20.59
CA LEU A 71 -17.12 -6.06 19.99
C LEU A 71 -16.65 -7.38 20.62
N GLU A 72 -17.09 -7.72 21.83
CA GLU A 72 -16.82 -9.02 22.50
C GLU A 72 -17.28 -10.24 21.68
N LYS A 73 -18.23 -10.04 20.76
CA LYS A 73 -18.74 -11.07 19.84
C LYS A 73 -18.13 -10.98 18.43
N GLU A 74 -17.28 -10.00 18.18
CA GLU A 74 -16.66 -9.74 16.89
C GLU A 74 -15.24 -10.30 16.85
N THR A 75 -14.81 -10.79 15.69
CA THR A 75 -13.43 -11.28 15.54
C THR A 75 -12.43 -10.13 15.59
N GLN A 76 -11.18 -10.36 16.01
CA GLN A 76 -10.12 -9.33 15.99
C GLN A 76 -10.03 -8.60 14.63
N SER A 77 -10.29 -9.31 13.53
CA SER A 77 -10.34 -8.75 12.17
C SER A 77 -11.49 -7.75 11.96
N GLN A 78 -12.65 -7.92 12.60
CA GLN A 78 -13.80 -7.02 12.55
C GLN A 78 -13.58 -5.75 13.41
N ILE A 79 -12.86 -5.89 14.52
CA ILE A 79 -12.48 -4.77 15.39
C ILE A 79 -11.44 -3.88 14.70
N LEU A 80 -10.37 -4.49 14.16
CA LEU A 80 -9.35 -3.83 13.34
C LEU A 80 -9.95 -3.15 12.10
N MET A 81 -11.03 -3.72 11.56
CA MET A 81 -11.82 -3.17 10.46
C MET A 81 -12.48 -1.83 10.80
N ARG A 82 -13.20 -1.75 11.91
CA ARG A 82 -13.92 -0.52 12.30
C ARG A 82 -12.97 0.56 12.79
N LEU A 83 -11.93 0.14 13.51
CA LEU A 83 -10.82 0.99 13.91
C LEU A 83 -10.05 1.49 12.70
N GLY A 84 -9.78 0.59 11.76
CA GLY A 84 -9.13 0.87 10.50
C GLY A 84 -9.95 1.83 9.64
N GLU A 85 -11.26 1.67 9.48
CA GLU A 85 -12.07 2.59 8.68
C GLU A 85 -12.06 4.03 9.23
N ARG A 86 -12.26 4.19 10.55
CA ARG A 86 -12.25 5.52 11.16
C ARG A 86 -10.84 6.08 11.27
N GLY A 87 -9.86 5.24 11.56
CA GLY A 87 -8.44 5.57 11.62
C GLY A 87 -7.86 5.92 10.25
N MET A 88 -8.23 5.20 9.19
CA MET A 88 -7.75 5.39 7.81
C MET A 88 -8.13 6.74 7.29
N ILE A 89 -9.42 7.10 7.35
CA ILE A 89 -9.88 8.39 6.83
C ILE A 89 -9.14 9.51 7.55
N ARG A 90 -8.94 9.37 8.86
CA ARG A 90 -8.21 10.34 9.68
C ARG A 90 -6.73 10.39 9.34
N LEU A 91 -6.05 9.25 9.25
CA LEU A 91 -4.63 9.15 8.96
C LEU A 91 -4.34 9.71 7.56
N VAL A 92 -5.10 9.27 6.56
CA VAL A 92 -4.99 9.74 5.17
C VAL A 92 -5.27 11.23 5.07
N SER A 93 -6.38 11.71 5.65
CA SER A 93 -6.74 13.13 5.58
C SER A 93 -5.74 14.01 6.33
N THR A 94 -5.29 13.57 7.50
CA THR A 94 -4.26 14.28 8.29
C THR A 94 -2.96 14.32 7.51
N ALA A 95 -2.58 13.23 6.85
CA ALA A 95 -1.34 13.19 6.11
C ALA A 95 -1.34 14.10 4.88
N ILE A 96 -2.45 14.09 4.12
CA ILE A 96 -2.64 14.99 2.99
C ILE A 96 -2.62 16.46 3.45
N MET A 97 -3.34 16.76 4.54
CA MET A 97 -3.43 18.11 5.08
C MET A 97 -2.09 18.60 5.63
N GLN A 98 -1.36 17.76 6.37
CA GLN A 98 -0.04 18.09 6.90
C GLN A 98 0.97 18.34 5.78
N LYS A 99 0.98 17.52 4.72
CA LYS A 99 1.83 17.76 3.54
C LYS A 99 1.55 19.13 2.92
N LYS A 100 0.26 19.45 2.70
CA LYS A 100 -0.17 20.74 2.13
C LYS A 100 0.28 21.91 2.99
N ILE A 101 0.05 21.83 4.30
CA ILE A 101 0.47 22.82 5.30
C ILE A 101 1.99 23.03 5.26
N LEU A 102 2.77 21.94 5.25
CA LEU A 102 4.23 22.01 5.26
C LEU A 102 4.78 22.66 3.98
N LEU A 103 4.12 22.46 2.83
CA LEU A 103 4.50 23.07 1.55
C LEU A 103 4.08 24.54 1.43
N GLU A 104 2.90 24.91 1.94
CA GLU A 104 2.34 26.27 1.77
C GLU A 104 2.86 27.26 2.82
N MET A 105 3.19 26.81 4.02
CA MET A 105 3.40 27.72 5.17
C MET A 105 4.87 27.95 5.56
N MET A 106 5.85 27.31 4.92
CA MET A 106 7.25 27.42 5.34
C MET A 106 8.08 28.28 4.38
N PRO A 107 8.74 29.36 4.88
CA PRO A 107 9.70 30.13 4.09
C PRO A 107 10.83 29.25 3.56
N SER A 108 11.31 29.54 2.34
CA SER A 108 12.35 28.78 1.63
C SER A 108 13.66 28.59 2.43
N SER A 109 13.92 29.43 3.42
CA SER A 109 15.11 29.38 4.27
C SER A 109 15.10 28.27 5.34
N TYR A 110 13.94 27.67 5.68
CA TYR A 110 13.81 26.54 6.63
C TYR A 110 13.42 25.22 5.95
N ALA A 111 13.52 25.18 4.62
CA ALA A 111 12.95 24.13 3.80
C ALA A 111 13.64 22.77 4.00
N GLY A 112 14.96 22.71 4.20
CA GLY A 112 15.72 21.45 4.22
C GLY A 112 15.21 20.42 5.25
N ASP A 113 15.35 20.72 6.55
CA ASP A 113 14.93 19.80 7.62
C ASP A 113 13.43 19.52 7.63
N SER A 114 12.62 20.51 7.24
CA SER A 114 11.17 20.39 7.22
C SER A 114 10.68 19.51 6.08
N ILE A 115 11.31 19.61 4.90
CA ILE A 115 11.05 18.73 3.76
C ILE A 115 11.43 17.30 4.10
N THR A 116 12.59 17.07 4.73
CA THR A 116 13.01 15.72 5.14
C THR A 116 12.02 15.09 6.12
N LYS A 117 11.56 15.83 7.14
CA LYS A 117 10.54 15.34 8.10
C LYS A 117 9.20 15.08 7.42
N SER A 118 8.79 15.95 6.49
CA SER A 118 7.58 15.77 5.68
C SER A 118 7.65 14.48 4.85
N ARG A 119 8.80 14.21 4.24
CA ARG A 119 9.06 12.99 3.46
C ARG A 119 9.00 11.73 4.33
N LEU A 120 9.69 11.73 5.47
CA LEU A 120 9.62 10.59 6.41
C LEU A 120 8.17 10.30 6.81
N TYR A 121 7.42 11.34 7.17
CA TYR A 121 6.02 11.20 7.52
C TYR A 121 5.16 10.65 6.36
N LEU A 122 5.45 11.07 5.12
CA LEU A 122 4.81 10.53 3.91
C LEU A 122 5.11 9.03 3.74
N HIS A 123 6.35 8.61 3.95
CA HIS A 123 6.75 7.21 3.92
C HIS A 123 6.01 6.38 4.95
N ASP A 124 5.95 6.84 6.20
CA ASP A 124 5.24 6.14 7.27
C ASP A 124 3.74 6.04 6.99
N THR A 125 3.17 7.09 6.39
CA THR A 125 1.77 7.09 5.95
C THR A 125 1.54 6.03 4.86
N VAL A 126 2.37 6.01 3.82
CA VAL A 126 2.25 5.02 2.73
C VAL A 126 2.48 3.61 3.25
N ARG A 127 3.46 3.39 4.12
CA ARG A 127 3.70 2.11 4.79
C ARG A 127 2.48 1.65 5.58
N THR A 128 1.83 2.54 6.32
CA THR A 128 0.59 2.24 7.04
C THR A 128 -0.52 1.87 6.08
N ILE A 129 -0.76 2.67 5.03
CA ILE A 129 -1.75 2.38 3.97
C ILE A 129 -1.51 1.00 3.36
N THR A 130 -0.25 0.67 3.06
CA THR A 130 0.14 -0.61 2.49
C THR A 130 -0.20 -1.75 3.41
N THR A 131 0.15 -1.65 4.69
CA THR A 131 -0.19 -2.67 5.68
C THR A 131 -1.70 -2.89 5.75
N MET A 132 -2.48 -1.81 5.74
CA MET A 132 -3.94 -1.90 5.76
C MET A 132 -4.52 -2.48 4.48
N SER A 133 -3.91 -2.20 3.33
CA SER A 133 -4.35 -2.67 2.02
C SER A 133 -4.22 -4.20 1.85
N THR A 134 -3.47 -4.90 2.71
CA THR A 134 -3.43 -6.37 2.72
C THR A 134 -4.80 -6.98 3.08
N TYR A 135 -5.68 -6.19 3.69
CA TYR A 135 -7.02 -6.61 4.05
C TYR A 135 -8.06 -6.09 3.05
N LEU A 136 -8.81 -7.01 2.41
CA LEU A 136 -9.66 -6.69 1.25
C LEU A 136 -10.69 -5.58 1.47
N PRO A 137 -11.50 -5.57 2.53
CA PRO A 137 -12.40 -4.46 2.79
C PRO A 137 -11.67 -3.11 2.98
N ALA A 138 -10.52 -3.10 3.64
CA ALA A 138 -9.73 -1.88 3.81
C ALA A 138 -9.17 -1.39 2.47
N ALA A 139 -8.61 -2.30 1.66
CA ALA A 139 -8.16 -1.97 0.30
C ALA A 139 -9.28 -1.41 -0.59
N LYS A 140 -10.49 -1.99 -0.52
CA LYS A 140 -11.68 -1.46 -1.20
C LYS A 140 -12.02 -0.05 -0.72
N LYS A 141 -11.97 0.19 0.60
CA LYS A 141 -12.26 1.50 1.18
C LYS A 141 -11.22 2.55 0.78
N LEU A 142 -9.94 2.20 0.82
CA LEU A 142 -8.84 3.04 0.33
C LEU A 142 -9.02 3.42 -1.14
N GLY A 143 -9.59 2.52 -1.96
CA GLY A 143 -9.98 2.81 -3.34
C GLY A 143 -10.91 4.01 -3.51
N GLN A 144 -11.80 4.28 -2.54
CA GLN A 144 -12.68 5.45 -2.55
C GLN A 144 -11.91 6.76 -2.38
N PHE A 145 -10.77 6.72 -1.69
CA PHE A 145 -9.89 7.86 -1.45
C PHE A 145 -8.71 7.91 -2.44
N PHE A 146 -8.69 7.03 -3.43
CA PHE A 146 -7.50 6.81 -4.26
C PHE A 146 -7.01 8.07 -4.95
N LYS A 147 -7.91 8.92 -5.47
CA LYS A 147 -7.53 10.21 -6.09
C LYS A 147 -6.77 11.14 -5.13
N HIS A 148 -7.08 11.07 -3.84
CA HIS A 148 -6.40 11.87 -2.81
C HIS A 148 -5.08 11.24 -2.36
N LEU A 149 -4.98 9.91 -2.46
CA LEU A 149 -3.76 9.16 -2.16
C LEU A 149 -2.74 9.20 -3.30
N LEU A 150 -3.21 9.36 -4.54
CA LEU A 150 -2.40 9.26 -5.74
C LEU A 150 -1.18 10.21 -5.73
N PRO A 151 -1.30 11.50 -5.33
CA PRO A 151 -0.14 12.37 -5.24
C PRO A 151 0.95 11.89 -4.27
N SER A 152 0.57 11.15 -3.22
CA SER A 152 1.55 10.57 -2.29
C SER A 152 2.32 9.42 -2.92
N PHE A 153 1.65 8.59 -3.74
CA PHE A 153 2.31 7.56 -4.52
C PHE A 153 3.17 8.16 -5.64
N GLU A 154 2.70 9.21 -6.30
CA GLU A 154 3.46 9.92 -7.34
C GLU A 154 4.77 10.49 -6.81
N ASP A 155 4.77 11.13 -5.64
CA ASP A 155 5.99 11.65 -5.02
C ASP A 155 7.01 10.53 -4.76
N ILE A 156 6.59 9.45 -4.11
CA ILE A 156 7.49 8.35 -3.74
C ILE A 156 8.04 7.64 -4.98
N LEU A 157 7.17 7.31 -5.93
CA LEU A 157 7.58 6.60 -7.15
C LEU A 157 8.34 7.51 -8.11
N GLY A 158 8.10 8.82 -8.08
CA GLY A 158 8.84 9.81 -8.84
C GLY A 158 10.28 9.97 -8.34
N ASP A 159 10.47 10.06 -7.01
CA ASP A 159 11.80 10.08 -6.39
C ASP A 159 12.56 8.77 -6.70
N ALA A 160 11.87 7.63 -6.66
CA ALA A 160 12.43 6.33 -7.01
C ALA A 160 12.81 6.18 -8.49
N SER A 161 11.92 6.59 -9.42
CA SER A 161 12.21 6.60 -10.85
C SER A 161 13.43 7.47 -11.14
N LYS A 162 13.48 8.67 -10.56
CA LYS A 162 14.64 9.56 -10.69
C LYS A 162 15.92 8.89 -10.20
N GLN A 163 15.91 8.29 -9.01
CA GLN A 163 17.06 7.57 -8.46
C GLN A 163 17.51 6.43 -9.38
N LEU A 164 16.56 5.65 -9.91
CA LEU A 164 16.84 4.55 -10.84
C LEU A 164 17.54 5.05 -12.11
N TRP A 165 17.10 6.18 -12.66
CA TRP A 165 17.71 6.76 -13.86
C TRP A 165 19.10 7.37 -13.60
N GLU A 166 19.31 7.98 -12.44
CA GLU A 166 20.58 8.61 -12.07
C GLU A 166 21.65 7.61 -11.64
N THR A 167 21.26 6.60 -10.86
CA THR A 167 22.20 5.70 -10.15
C THR A 167 22.14 4.25 -10.62
N ARG A 168 21.10 3.85 -11.36
CA ARG A 168 20.75 2.44 -11.64
C ARG A 168 20.42 1.62 -10.39
N GLU A 169 20.28 2.27 -9.25
CA GLU A 169 19.89 1.68 -7.98
C GLU A 169 18.57 2.28 -7.50
N VAL A 170 17.91 1.55 -6.63
CA VAL A 170 16.63 1.96 -6.04
C VAL A 170 16.62 1.60 -4.56
N ASP A 171 16.09 2.49 -3.72
CA ASP A 171 15.77 2.14 -2.33
C ASP A 171 14.58 1.16 -2.32
N VAL A 172 14.92 -0.12 -2.19
CA VAL A 172 13.96 -1.23 -2.22
C VAL A 172 12.93 -1.11 -1.10
N GLU A 173 13.34 -0.72 0.10
CA GLU A 173 12.44 -0.64 1.25
C GLU A 173 11.40 0.47 1.01
N GLN A 174 11.87 1.61 0.50
CA GLN A 174 11.03 2.75 0.20
C GLN A 174 9.95 2.45 -0.86
N ILE A 175 10.33 1.73 -1.92
CA ILE A 175 9.47 1.47 -3.08
C ILE A 175 8.56 0.27 -2.87
N ASP A 176 9.04 -0.77 -2.17
CA ASP A 176 8.28 -2.00 -1.90
C ASP A 176 6.92 -1.68 -1.28
N TYR A 177 6.92 -0.85 -0.23
CA TYR A 177 5.67 -0.44 0.42
C TYR A 177 4.76 0.31 -0.54
N ALA A 178 5.27 1.28 -1.29
CA ALA A 178 4.47 2.07 -2.21
C ALA A 178 3.82 1.20 -3.30
N LEU A 179 4.58 0.33 -3.95
CA LEU A 179 4.07 -0.55 -5.00
C LEU A 179 3.07 -1.58 -4.45
N ARG A 180 3.34 -2.17 -3.28
CA ARG A 180 2.41 -3.15 -2.68
C ARG A 180 1.08 -2.50 -2.30
N GLY A 181 1.11 -1.31 -1.70
CA GLY A 181 -0.10 -0.56 -1.35
C GLY A 181 -0.89 -0.18 -2.59
N LEU A 182 -0.21 0.37 -3.59
CA LEU A 182 -0.80 0.74 -4.88
C LEU A 182 -1.45 -0.46 -5.56
N HIS A 183 -0.74 -1.58 -5.68
CA HIS A 183 -1.25 -2.84 -6.22
C HIS A 183 -2.54 -3.27 -5.50
N ASN A 184 -2.49 -3.38 -4.17
CA ASN A 184 -3.61 -3.89 -3.39
C ASN A 184 -4.86 -3.01 -3.52
N ILE A 185 -4.70 -1.69 -3.57
CA ILE A 185 -5.80 -0.75 -3.80
C ILE A 185 -6.38 -0.95 -5.22
N ILE A 186 -5.52 -0.99 -6.23
CA ILE A 186 -5.91 -1.13 -7.65
C ILE A 186 -6.71 -2.43 -7.89
N VAL A 187 -6.23 -3.57 -7.38
CA VAL A 187 -6.88 -4.87 -7.62
C VAL A 187 -8.17 -5.09 -6.82
N SER A 188 -8.37 -4.30 -5.77
CA SER A 188 -9.50 -4.46 -4.84
C SER A 188 -10.71 -3.62 -5.23
N ALA A 189 -10.49 -2.40 -5.69
CA ALA A 189 -11.54 -1.42 -5.91
C ALA A 189 -12.25 -1.57 -7.27
N ARG A 190 -13.20 -0.69 -7.56
CA ARG A 190 -13.89 -0.67 -8.86
C ARG A 190 -13.02 0.05 -9.88
N ARG A 191 -12.98 -0.47 -11.10
CA ARG A 191 -12.16 0.05 -12.20
C ARG A 191 -12.25 1.58 -12.38
N LYS A 192 -13.47 2.14 -12.40
CA LYS A 192 -13.68 3.59 -12.62
C LYS A 192 -13.14 4.46 -11.48
N GLU A 193 -13.04 3.92 -10.26
CA GLU A 193 -12.62 4.66 -9.08
C GLU A 193 -11.10 4.73 -8.96
N VAL A 194 -10.39 3.67 -9.37
CA VAL A 194 -8.94 3.55 -9.17
C VAL A 194 -8.13 3.48 -10.47
N LEU A 195 -8.54 2.63 -11.42
CA LEU A 195 -7.71 2.33 -12.58
C LEU A 195 -7.65 3.54 -13.53
N GLN A 196 -8.78 4.16 -13.81
CA GLN A 196 -8.81 5.35 -14.68
C GLN A 196 -7.99 6.53 -14.14
N PRO A 197 -8.10 6.91 -12.85
CA PRO A 197 -7.20 7.92 -12.29
C PRO A 197 -5.73 7.51 -12.34
N PHE A 198 -5.42 6.25 -12.00
CA PHE A 198 -4.05 5.72 -12.03
C PHE A 198 -3.43 5.84 -13.43
N CYS A 199 -4.09 5.33 -14.46
CA CYS A 199 -3.58 5.35 -15.84
C CYS A 199 -3.44 6.76 -16.44
N LYS A 200 -4.07 7.78 -15.85
CA LYS A 200 -3.96 9.20 -16.25
C LYS A 200 -2.92 9.98 -15.43
N SER A 201 -2.33 9.34 -14.43
CA SER A 201 -1.41 9.95 -13.48
C SER A 201 0.05 9.65 -13.84
N LYS A 202 0.99 10.43 -13.29
CA LYS A 202 2.42 10.15 -13.45
C LYS A 202 2.83 8.87 -12.74
N CYS A 203 2.04 8.42 -11.77
CA CYS A 203 2.24 7.17 -11.06
C CYS A 203 2.36 5.98 -12.03
N TYR A 204 1.57 5.96 -13.11
CA TYR A 204 1.66 4.90 -14.12
C TYR A 204 2.99 4.95 -14.89
N GLU A 205 3.43 6.14 -15.30
CA GLU A 205 4.73 6.35 -15.97
C GLU A 205 5.88 5.91 -15.08
N TYR A 206 5.86 6.28 -13.79
CA TYR A 206 6.88 5.85 -12.83
C TYR A 206 6.88 4.35 -12.60
N VAL A 207 5.73 3.68 -12.62
CA VAL A 207 5.67 2.21 -12.55
C VAL A 207 6.32 1.58 -13.77
N LEU A 208 6.17 2.18 -14.96
CA LEU A 208 6.84 1.71 -16.17
C LEU A 208 8.35 1.96 -16.13
N ASP A 209 8.78 3.13 -15.63
CA ASP A 209 10.20 3.39 -15.39
C ASP A 209 10.82 2.36 -14.44
N ILE A 210 10.10 2.02 -13.37
CA ILE A 210 10.55 1.05 -12.37
C ILE A 210 10.73 -0.35 -12.97
N LEU A 211 10.07 -0.68 -14.08
CA LEU A 211 10.36 -1.93 -14.78
C LEU A 211 11.82 -2.01 -15.25
N HIS A 212 12.56 -0.91 -15.38
CA HIS A 212 14.00 -0.95 -15.69
C HIS A 212 14.89 -1.44 -14.52
N THR A 213 14.32 -1.71 -13.34
CA THR A 213 15.06 -2.28 -12.22
C THR A 213 15.33 -3.78 -12.40
N ILE A 214 16.47 -4.23 -11.87
CA ILE A 214 16.79 -5.66 -11.76
C ILE A 214 16.34 -6.27 -10.43
N HIS A 215 15.80 -5.47 -9.50
CA HIS A 215 15.44 -5.95 -8.18
C HIS A 215 14.15 -6.81 -8.22
N PRO A 216 14.19 -8.13 -7.92
CA PRO A 216 13.08 -9.04 -8.17
C PRO A 216 11.79 -8.67 -7.45
N THR A 217 11.88 -8.24 -6.19
CA THR A 217 10.72 -7.86 -5.37
C THR A 217 9.99 -6.66 -5.95
N VAL A 218 10.74 -5.64 -6.39
CA VAL A 218 10.16 -4.40 -6.94
C VAL A 218 9.54 -4.69 -8.29
N LEU A 219 10.26 -5.43 -9.13
CA LEU A 219 9.79 -5.87 -10.44
C LEU A 219 8.50 -6.71 -10.34
N TYR A 220 8.37 -7.53 -9.30
CA TYR A 220 7.17 -8.35 -9.08
C TYR A 220 5.92 -7.49 -8.91
N TYR A 221 5.99 -6.46 -8.07
CA TYR A 221 4.84 -5.59 -7.85
C TYR A 221 4.54 -4.71 -9.05
N ALA A 222 5.57 -4.16 -9.69
CA ALA A 222 5.41 -3.35 -10.90
C ALA A 222 4.75 -4.17 -12.03
N LEU A 223 5.23 -5.38 -12.31
CA LEU A 223 4.65 -6.27 -13.31
C LEU A 223 3.20 -6.63 -12.99
N ARG A 224 2.86 -6.87 -11.73
CA ARG A 224 1.47 -7.18 -11.36
C ARG A 224 0.54 -5.99 -11.54
N ILE A 225 0.99 -4.77 -11.22
CA ILE A 225 0.22 -3.54 -11.46
C ILE A 225 0.00 -3.36 -12.96
N VAL A 226 1.04 -3.52 -13.76
CA VAL A 226 0.97 -3.40 -15.23
C VAL A 226 0.08 -4.48 -15.82
N TYR A 227 0.22 -5.74 -15.40
CA TYR A 227 -0.62 -6.83 -15.88
C TYR A 227 -2.10 -6.63 -15.56
N TYR A 228 -2.41 -6.21 -14.33
CA TYR A 228 -3.79 -5.83 -13.99
C TYR A 228 -4.29 -4.67 -14.85
N THR A 229 -3.44 -3.68 -15.10
CA THR A 229 -3.78 -2.51 -15.92
C THR A 229 -4.07 -2.90 -17.36
N VAL A 230 -3.28 -3.81 -17.94
CA VAL A 230 -3.49 -4.31 -19.29
C VAL A 230 -4.75 -5.19 -19.36
N GLU A 231 -4.90 -6.17 -18.47
CA GLU A 231 -6.00 -7.14 -18.49
C GLU A 231 -7.36 -6.47 -18.22
N MET A 232 -7.40 -5.52 -17.27
CA MET A 232 -8.62 -4.85 -16.82
C MET A 232 -8.83 -3.46 -17.43
N GLY A 233 -7.85 -2.96 -18.18
CA GLY A 233 -7.85 -1.65 -18.83
C GLY A 233 -8.69 -1.56 -20.10
N THR A 234 -8.59 -0.42 -20.77
CA THR A 234 -9.13 -0.10 -22.08
C THR A 234 -8.08 -0.45 -23.12
N ASP A 235 -8.49 -0.55 -24.38
CA ASP A 235 -7.54 -0.72 -25.50
C ASP A 235 -6.51 0.41 -25.52
N LYS A 236 -6.91 1.64 -25.17
CA LYS A 236 -5.98 2.77 -25.03
C LYS A 236 -4.89 2.51 -24.00
N GLU A 237 -5.23 1.97 -22.83
CA GLU A 237 -4.27 1.68 -21.77
C GLU A 237 -3.32 0.53 -22.19
N ARG A 238 -3.82 -0.43 -22.97
CA ARG A 238 -3.03 -1.52 -23.55
C ARG A 238 -2.07 -1.03 -24.64
N GLU A 239 -2.54 -0.21 -25.57
CA GLU A 239 -1.71 0.37 -26.64
C GLU A 239 -0.64 1.28 -26.06
N ARG A 240 -0.96 2.07 -25.02
CA ARG A 240 0.03 2.86 -24.28
C ARG A 240 1.19 2.01 -23.76
N PHE A 241 0.91 0.84 -23.18
CA PHE A 241 1.97 -0.08 -22.73
C PHE A 241 2.82 -0.62 -23.90
N LYS A 242 2.20 -0.88 -25.06
CA LYS A 242 2.93 -1.30 -26.28
C LYS A 242 3.87 -0.21 -26.80
N GLU A 243 3.38 1.03 -26.88
CA GLU A 243 4.11 2.17 -27.41
C GLU A 243 5.30 2.58 -26.54
N GLU A 244 5.15 2.54 -25.21
CA GLU A 244 6.18 2.95 -24.24
C GLU A 244 7.28 1.88 -24.03
N ALA A 245 7.59 1.10 -25.07
CA ALA A 245 8.61 0.05 -25.09
C ALA A 245 8.43 -1.08 -24.05
N GLY A 246 7.23 -1.21 -23.47
CA GLY A 246 6.95 -2.13 -22.37
C GLY A 246 7.28 -3.59 -22.69
N ILE A 247 7.01 -4.06 -23.92
CA ILE A 247 7.32 -5.44 -24.34
C ILE A 247 8.83 -5.67 -24.42
N LYS A 248 9.58 -4.73 -25.02
CA LYS A 248 11.03 -4.87 -25.18
C LYS A 248 11.71 -4.90 -23.81
N LEU A 249 11.28 -4.01 -22.91
CA LEU A 249 11.76 -3.95 -21.54
C LEU A 249 11.46 -5.23 -20.77
N LEU A 250 10.25 -5.76 -20.93
CA LEU A 250 9.84 -7.03 -20.35
C LEU A 250 10.76 -8.17 -20.81
N GLU A 251 11.06 -8.24 -22.11
CA GLU A 251 11.97 -9.25 -22.66
C GLU A 251 13.41 -9.11 -22.15
N GLU A 252 13.91 -7.87 -21.99
CA GLU A 252 15.22 -7.59 -21.42
C GLU A 252 15.30 -8.04 -19.96
N ASN A 253 14.30 -7.69 -19.14
CA ASN A 253 14.22 -8.16 -17.76
C ASN A 253 14.12 -9.68 -17.65
N MET A 254 13.32 -10.32 -18.51
CA MET A 254 13.23 -11.77 -18.54
C MET A 254 14.58 -12.42 -18.84
N LYS A 255 15.41 -11.83 -19.71
CA LYS A 255 16.77 -12.32 -19.99
C LYS A 255 17.67 -12.19 -18.76
N LEU A 256 17.62 -11.05 -18.07
CA LEU A 256 18.43 -10.82 -16.87
C LEU A 256 18.02 -11.75 -15.71
N LEU A 257 16.72 -11.90 -15.49
CA LEU A 257 16.16 -12.80 -14.48
C LEU A 257 16.55 -14.26 -14.71
N ARG A 258 16.68 -14.72 -15.96
CA ARG A 258 17.12 -16.08 -16.30
C ARG A 258 18.57 -16.38 -15.91
N ILE A 259 19.36 -15.38 -15.58
CA ILE A 259 20.74 -15.59 -15.10
C ILE A 259 20.74 -16.01 -13.61
N ASP A 260 19.70 -15.66 -12.84
CA ASP A 260 19.56 -15.95 -11.41
C ASP A 260 18.39 -16.95 -11.16
N THR A 261 18.51 -18.17 -11.70
CA THR A 261 17.41 -19.18 -11.72
C THR A 261 17.14 -19.88 -10.41
N ASP A 262 17.97 -19.71 -9.37
CA ASP A 262 17.91 -20.50 -8.15
C ASP A 262 16.84 -20.02 -7.15
N LYS A 263 16.11 -18.96 -7.48
CA LYS A 263 15.12 -18.35 -6.57
C LYS A 263 13.71 -18.57 -7.08
N ARG A 264 12.88 -19.24 -6.26
CA ARG A 264 11.43 -19.45 -6.49
C ARG A 264 10.69 -18.19 -6.97
N GLY A 265 11.09 -17.00 -6.51
CA GLY A 265 10.51 -15.72 -6.94
C GLY A 265 10.73 -15.38 -8.42
N VAL A 266 11.85 -15.80 -9.00
CA VAL A 266 12.20 -15.56 -10.40
C VAL A 266 11.29 -16.35 -11.35
N LYS A 267 10.92 -17.59 -11.00
CA LYS A 267 9.95 -18.39 -11.78
C LYS A 267 8.61 -17.67 -11.90
N ASN A 268 8.09 -17.13 -10.79
CA ASN A 268 6.81 -16.41 -10.77
C ASN A 268 6.87 -15.12 -11.61
N LEU A 269 8.01 -14.40 -11.55
CA LEU A 269 8.25 -13.22 -12.37
C LEU A 269 8.25 -13.54 -13.87
N LEU A 270 8.97 -14.59 -14.27
CA LEU A 270 9.04 -15.02 -15.67
C LEU A 270 7.67 -15.48 -16.19
N LEU A 271 6.88 -16.14 -15.34
CA LEU A 271 5.51 -16.55 -15.67
C LEU A 271 4.60 -15.34 -15.88
N LEU A 272 4.61 -14.38 -14.93
CA LEU A 272 3.84 -13.13 -15.04
C LEU A 272 4.24 -12.32 -16.27
N ALA A 273 5.53 -12.26 -16.58
CA ALA A 273 6.04 -11.59 -17.77
C ALA A 273 5.59 -12.29 -19.06
N GLY A 274 5.60 -13.63 -19.09
CA GLY A 274 5.05 -14.40 -20.21
C GLY A 274 3.58 -14.08 -20.44
N TRP A 275 2.76 -14.15 -19.39
CA TRP A 275 1.34 -13.79 -19.49
C TRP A 275 1.12 -12.35 -19.93
N LEU A 276 1.83 -11.39 -19.35
CA LEU A 276 1.71 -9.99 -19.79
C LEU A 276 2.04 -9.84 -21.28
N LYS A 277 3.09 -10.51 -21.78
CA LYS A 277 3.43 -10.50 -23.21
C LYS A 277 2.31 -11.08 -24.07
N ASP A 278 1.78 -12.23 -23.70
CA ASP A 278 0.72 -12.91 -24.45
C ASP A 278 -0.57 -12.09 -24.46
N GLU A 279 -0.96 -11.53 -23.31
CA GLU A 279 -2.15 -10.69 -23.17
C GLU A 279 -2.04 -9.39 -23.98
N VAL A 280 -0.84 -8.84 -24.12
CA VAL A 280 -0.59 -7.66 -24.96
C VAL A 280 -0.66 -8.01 -26.45
N ALA A 281 -0.12 -9.18 -26.84
CA ALA A 281 -0.11 -9.63 -28.23
C ALA A 281 -1.51 -10.04 -28.72
N ASP A 282 -2.25 -10.77 -27.90
CA ASP A 282 -3.59 -11.28 -28.19
C ASP A 282 -4.48 -11.12 -26.94
N PRO A 283 -5.25 -10.02 -26.82
CA PRO A 283 -6.08 -9.74 -25.65
C PRO A 283 -7.08 -10.85 -25.33
N GLY A 284 -7.01 -11.39 -24.10
CA GLY A 284 -7.85 -12.51 -23.68
C GLY A 284 -7.30 -13.90 -24.03
N SER A 285 -6.11 -13.98 -24.64
CA SER A 285 -5.40 -15.25 -24.87
C SER A 285 -4.83 -15.84 -23.59
N THR A 286 -4.54 -15.00 -22.58
CA THR A 286 -4.06 -15.49 -21.30
C THR A 286 -5.19 -16.11 -20.48
N PRO A 287 -4.88 -17.08 -19.60
CA PRO A 287 -5.84 -17.48 -18.58
C PRO A 287 -6.18 -16.20 -17.84
N GLU A 288 -7.42 -15.77 -18.00
CA GLU A 288 -8.10 -14.61 -17.41
C GLU A 288 -7.77 -14.44 -15.91
N TYR A 289 -6.53 -14.11 -15.57
CA TYR A 289 -5.97 -14.39 -14.26
C TYR A 289 -6.64 -13.48 -13.24
N PHE A 290 -6.68 -12.18 -13.52
CA PHE A 290 -7.41 -11.23 -12.69
C PHE A 290 -8.91 -11.24 -12.96
N ARG A 291 -9.43 -11.91 -13.98
CA ARG A 291 -10.88 -12.09 -14.12
C ARG A 291 -11.40 -13.27 -13.31
N ILE A 292 -10.72 -14.41 -13.35
CA ILE A 292 -11.09 -15.68 -12.70
C ILE A 292 -10.63 -15.73 -11.23
N CYS A 293 -9.45 -15.18 -10.90
CA CYS A 293 -8.92 -15.25 -9.54
C CYS A 293 -9.83 -14.46 -8.57
N PRO A 294 -10.31 -15.03 -7.46
CA PRO A 294 -11.08 -14.27 -6.46
C PRO A 294 -10.29 -13.07 -5.94
N LYS A 295 -10.93 -11.91 -5.75
CA LYS A 295 -10.26 -10.66 -5.32
C LYS A 295 -9.36 -10.83 -4.09
N ILE A 296 -9.77 -11.65 -3.13
CA ILE A 296 -8.98 -11.90 -1.91
C ILE A 296 -7.65 -12.62 -2.21
N LYS A 297 -7.62 -13.49 -3.22
CA LYS A 297 -6.41 -14.19 -3.68
C LYS A 297 -5.54 -13.32 -4.58
N ARG A 298 -6.08 -12.21 -5.09
CA ARG A 298 -5.30 -11.20 -5.81
C ARG A 298 -4.47 -10.36 -4.84
N LEU A 299 -4.89 -10.20 -3.58
CA LEU A 299 -4.15 -9.38 -2.64
C LEU A 299 -2.78 -9.97 -2.34
N ILE A 300 -1.82 -9.07 -2.14
CA ILE A 300 -0.48 -9.44 -1.71
C ILE A 300 -0.50 -9.41 -0.20
N ASN A 301 -0.54 -10.61 0.37
CA ASN A 301 -0.56 -10.84 1.81
C ASN A 301 0.82 -11.27 2.36
N ASP A 302 1.76 -11.65 1.47
CA ASP A 302 3.08 -12.17 1.81
C ASP A 302 4.11 -11.07 2.17
N GLY A 303 3.68 -10.08 2.96
CA GLY A 303 4.56 -9.05 3.52
C GLY A 303 5.09 -9.40 4.90
N PRO A 304 6.15 -8.72 5.39
CA PRO A 304 6.47 -8.74 6.83
C PRO A 304 5.21 -8.44 7.62
N GLN A 305 5.00 -9.23 8.67
CA GLN A 305 3.73 -9.50 9.32
C GLN A 305 2.89 -8.22 9.48
N VAL A 306 1.66 -8.24 8.95
CA VAL A 306 0.70 -7.13 9.03
C VAL A 306 0.53 -6.62 10.46
N GLU A 307 0.69 -7.51 11.45
CA GLU A 307 0.66 -7.24 12.88
C GLU A 307 1.86 -6.40 13.36
N GLU A 308 3.07 -6.66 12.86
CA GLU A 308 4.29 -5.91 13.19
C GLU A 308 4.23 -4.48 12.64
N GLY A 309 3.73 -4.32 11.40
CA GLY A 309 3.52 -3.00 10.80
C GLY A 309 2.44 -2.17 11.52
N ILE A 310 1.34 -2.77 11.93
CA ILE A 310 0.30 -2.06 12.70
C ILE A 310 0.80 -1.71 14.11
N MET A 311 1.55 -2.60 14.78
CA MET A 311 2.09 -2.34 16.12
C MET A 311 3.21 -1.30 16.12
N LEU A 312 4.12 -1.29 15.14
CA LEU A 312 5.16 -0.27 15.00
C LEU A 312 4.60 1.13 14.73
N HIS A 313 3.46 1.25 14.03
CA HIS A 313 2.89 2.54 13.62
C HIS A 313 1.74 3.05 14.51
N THR A 314 1.12 2.17 15.29
CA THR A 314 0.27 2.57 16.43
C THR A 314 1.11 2.87 17.68
N GLY A 315 2.36 2.42 17.70
CA GLY A 315 3.40 2.86 18.63
C GLY A 315 3.96 4.23 18.24
N VAL A 316 3.37 5.28 18.79
CA VAL A 316 4.00 6.61 18.97
C VAL A 316 4.26 7.42 17.69
N VAL A 317 3.26 7.62 16.82
CA VAL A 317 3.19 8.93 16.16
C VAL A 317 2.80 9.91 17.27
N PRO A 318 3.70 10.82 17.71
CA PRO A 318 3.37 11.71 18.81
C PRO A 318 2.13 12.51 18.42
N VAL A 319 1.05 12.35 19.19
CA VAL A 319 -0.16 13.14 18.97
C VAL A 319 0.22 14.59 19.24
N ILE A 320 0.22 15.42 18.21
CA ILE A 320 0.62 16.83 18.33
C ILE A 320 -0.60 17.73 18.45
N CYS A 321 -0.43 18.86 19.15
CA CYS A 321 -1.41 19.92 19.18
C CYS A 321 -1.68 20.41 17.75
N SER A 322 -2.93 20.37 17.31
CA SER A 322 -3.34 20.77 15.96
C SER A 322 -3.17 22.26 15.70
N ARG A 323 -2.89 23.08 16.73
CA ARG A 323 -2.32 24.42 16.51
C ARG A 323 -0.82 24.26 16.21
N LEU A 324 -0.46 24.39 14.95
CA LEU A 324 0.90 24.17 14.44
C LEU A 324 1.98 25.02 15.13
N GLU A 325 1.65 26.24 15.56
CA GLU A 325 2.56 27.12 16.30
C GLU A 325 2.89 26.59 17.70
N CYS A 326 2.03 25.76 18.29
CA CYS A 326 2.21 25.26 19.65
C CYS A 326 3.20 24.11 19.74
N ARG A 327 3.21 23.19 18.76
CA ARG A 327 4.09 22.01 18.65
C ARG A 327 4.16 21.08 19.88
N LYS A 328 3.28 21.24 20.88
CA LYS A 328 3.23 20.35 22.04
C LYS A 328 2.77 18.97 21.61
N THR A 329 3.49 17.96 22.04
CA THR A 329 3.16 16.55 21.84
C THR A 329 2.49 16.00 23.09
N GLU A 330 1.65 14.98 22.92
CA GLU A 330 1.27 14.08 24.00
C GLU A 330 2.53 13.31 24.40
N ALA A 331 3.00 13.49 25.62
CA ALA A 331 4.20 12.81 26.10
C ALA A 331 3.90 11.31 26.21
N VAL A 332 4.73 10.48 25.59
CA VAL A 332 4.64 9.03 25.68
C VAL A 332 5.78 8.56 26.59
N GLY A 333 5.46 8.16 27.83
CA GLY A 333 6.43 7.71 28.84
C GLY A 333 6.09 8.11 30.28
N GLU A 334 6.90 7.66 31.25
CA GLU A 334 6.67 7.79 32.71
C GLU A 334 6.57 9.24 33.24
N VAL A 335 7.00 10.24 32.45
CA VAL A 335 6.78 11.65 32.77
C VAL A 335 5.47 12.11 32.11
N ALA A 336 4.35 11.75 32.75
CA ALA A 336 2.99 11.94 32.24
C ALA A 336 2.66 13.43 31.96
N GLY A 337 2.81 13.84 30.71
CA GLY A 337 2.15 15.04 30.20
C GLY A 337 0.63 14.85 30.20
N LYS A 338 -0.15 15.94 30.37
CA LYS A 338 -1.61 15.86 30.26
C LYS A 338 -2.00 15.45 28.83
N PRO A 339 -2.95 14.51 28.65
CA PRO A 339 -3.39 14.10 27.33
C PRO A 339 -4.01 15.27 26.57
N LEU A 340 -3.83 15.28 25.25
CA LEU A 340 -4.38 16.36 24.42
C LEU A 340 -5.89 16.21 24.27
N LYS A 341 -6.62 17.32 24.48
CA LYS A 341 -8.08 17.34 24.40
C LYS A 341 -8.53 17.34 22.93
N ALA A 342 -9.45 16.44 22.58
CA ALA A 342 -10.06 16.41 21.26
C ALA A 342 -11.03 17.57 21.05
N CYS A 343 -11.14 18.06 19.81
CA CYS A 343 -12.22 18.93 19.39
C CYS A 343 -13.56 18.20 19.58
N ALA A 344 -14.48 18.78 20.34
CA ALA A 344 -15.77 18.14 20.66
C ALA A 344 -16.64 17.83 19.44
N ARG A 345 -16.44 18.53 18.32
CA ARG A 345 -17.24 18.37 17.08
C ARG A 345 -16.67 17.28 16.17
N CYS A 346 -15.43 17.42 15.71
CA CYS A 346 -14.83 16.47 14.77
C CYS A 346 -14.10 15.30 15.44
N LEU A 347 -13.71 15.44 16.70
CA LEU A 347 -12.87 14.50 17.44
C LEU A 347 -11.52 14.21 16.73
N LEU A 348 -11.13 15.06 15.77
CA LEU A 348 -9.90 14.97 14.97
C LEU A 348 -8.80 15.82 15.55
N ALA A 349 -9.04 17.14 15.61
CA ALA A 349 -8.07 18.08 16.11
C ALA A 349 -7.85 17.86 17.62
N ARG A 350 -6.60 17.96 18.06
CA ARG A 350 -6.15 17.73 19.43
C ARG A 350 -5.48 18.98 19.95
N TYR A 351 -5.74 19.34 21.20
CA TYR A 351 -5.27 20.60 21.76
C TYR A 351 -4.72 20.41 23.16
N CYS A 352 -3.55 21.00 23.40
CA CYS A 352 -2.96 21.04 24.75
C CYS A 352 -3.71 22.00 25.67
N SER A 353 -4.49 22.93 25.12
CA SER A 353 -5.23 23.95 25.87
C SER A 353 -6.43 24.49 25.09
N VAL A 354 -7.36 25.12 25.81
CA VAL A 354 -8.55 25.75 25.22
C VAL A 354 -8.15 26.95 24.36
N GLU A 355 -7.07 27.64 24.69
CA GLU A 355 -6.51 28.75 23.91
C GLU A 355 -6.03 28.26 22.55
N CYS A 356 -5.30 27.13 22.51
CA CYS A 356 -4.87 26.53 21.24
C CYS A 356 -6.06 26.10 20.38
N GLN A 357 -7.13 25.58 21.00
CA GLN A 357 -8.37 25.27 20.31
C GLN A 357 -9.02 26.52 19.73
N LYS A 358 -9.20 27.59 20.53
CA LYS A 358 -9.81 28.85 20.08
C LYS A 358 -9.04 29.51 18.94
N LEU A 359 -7.71 29.48 18.99
CA LEU A 359 -6.87 30.05 17.96
C LEU A 359 -6.91 29.21 16.67
N HIS A 360 -6.76 27.89 16.76
CA HIS A 360 -6.91 27.01 15.59
C HIS A 360 -8.33 27.11 14.99
N TRP A 361 -9.36 27.26 15.83
CA TRP A 361 -10.74 27.47 15.40
C TRP A 361 -10.91 28.73 14.54
N LYS A 362 -10.32 29.85 14.96
CA LYS A 362 -10.33 31.12 14.20
C LYS A 362 -9.48 31.04 12.93
N ASN A 363 -8.40 30.26 12.95
CA ASN A 363 -7.46 30.13 11.83
C ASN A 363 -7.86 29.02 10.84
N GLY A 364 -9.15 28.85 10.56
CA GLY A 364 -9.65 27.96 9.50
C GLY A 364 -10.31 26.67 9.97
N HIS A 365 -9.99 26.14 11.17
CA HIS A 365 -10.60 24.87 11.60
C HIS A 365 -12.13 24.94 11.66
N LYS A 366 -12.73 26.12 11.93
CA LYS A 366 -14.19 26.28 11.91
C LYS A 366 -14.84 25.82 10.59
N GLU A 367 -14.19 26.08 9.46
CA GLU A 367 -14.69 25.78 8.12
C GLU A 367 -14.47 24.31 7.76
N GLU A 368 -13.37 23.73 8.25
CA GLU A 368 -12.98 22.33 8.01
C GLU A 368 -13.56 21.36 9.04
N CYS A 369 -14.14 21.86 10.13
CA CYS A 369 -14.64 21.02 11.21
C CYS A 369 -15.98 20.39 10.81
N PHE A 370 -16.02 19.07 10.77
CA PHE A 370 -17.20 18.27 10.45
C PHE A 370 -17.59 17.36 11.62
N THR A 371 -18.87 16.99 11.69
CA THR A 371 -19.34 15.93 12.58
C THR A 371 -19.11 14.55 11.95
N LYS A 372 -19.28 13.49 12.73
CA LYS A 372 -19.27 12.13 12.20
C LYS A 372 -20.38 11.93 11.17
N GLU A 373 -21.53 12.56 11.38
CA GLU A 373 -22.70 12.51 10.52
C GLU A 373 -22.44 13.24 9.19
N ASP A 374 -21.72 14.36 9.21
CA ASP A 374 -21.31 15.10 8.01
C ASP A 374 -20.40 14.27 7.10
N LEU A 375 -19.49 13.46 7.67
CA LEU A 375 -18.66 12.53 6.89
C LEU A 375 -19.51 11.43 6.22
N LEU A 376 -20.50 10.90 6.93
CA LEU A 376 -21.31 9.77 6.44
C LEU A 376 -22.30 10.19 5.34
N LYS A 377 -22.65 11.47 5.24
CA LYS A 377 -23.54 11.99 4.19
C LYS A 377 -22.86 12.18 2.83
N ASN A 378 -21.52 12.22 2.81
CA ASN A 378 -20.73 12.48 1.61
C ASN A 378 -20.09 11.20 1.01
N VAL A 379 -20.45 10.02 1.54
CA VAL A 379 -20.04 8.68 1.08
C VAL A 379 -21.28 7.93 0.65
#